data_AF-A0A660USA5-F1
#
_entry.id   AF-A0A660USA5-F1
#
_cell.length_a   1.000
_cell.length_b   1.000
_cell.length_c   1.000
_cell.angle_alpha   90.00
_cell.angle_beta   90.00
_cell.angle_gamma   90.00
#
_symmetry.space_group_name_H-M   'P 1'
#
loop_
_entity.id
_entity.type
_entity.pdbx_description
1 polymer ?
#
loop_
_entity_poly.entity_id
_entity_poly.type
_entity_poly.pdbx_seq_one_letter_code
_entity_poly.pdbx_strand_id
1 'polypeptide(L)'
;MADFTSTQNGNWDDGATWGNTSPGVAGTDYPGANGDTATIGHTVTYDSGDSSVEYSGVTINSSGILTFPTSADSTLKFGASGVLTINSGGELRAGTSTTPIDSSYHCYIHWLQGSSSRYVLVLNNGGIITIYGDPDYYGSERYADLDSDWTSGQTLYVTGDYSSTWQSGQKFWIHENGSYSNYLTDGHVYTIDTVGSYDSANDRTPITISEAAPGLTFDAVNNGYQSRLIMVSRNVELADPGASWSVGGFDSYSEYIRLDNNQAAPNNNININDAVFRGWYSGGMAGEGFVGKNLVFINNYRAIEHTDLINLDADFISNYAALYDTTHSKITGVIASCFAAFYYSRNVKFVGDSVGNRYAATYNDTNNIILIGNIVSSYRGSNNGFSNTFIGNFINNNIAINAPFGDVLVKNGRFVGNATDFSYANNDEKTAIVLENCVVDGNQRDFRAYQNCGTILPLVSGDTGWQTPDSGNDWILQMTPNSYCADNYMMQMELAPINSMYDHVSSGSNTLTFKIYPSGWTTTLDQDDIVLEIYYPDSASGVSLSKIVNTTNTYSNGAWRDLSVTFTPGQDGLIHINLYLRRYEASSYVLIDPVWSIA
;
A
#
# COMPACT_ATOMS: atom_id res chain seq x y z
N MET A 1 30.51 30.30 -13.98
CA MET A 1 29.24 30.51 -13.29
C MET A 1 28.79 31.91 -13.59
N ALA A 2 27.94 32.01 -14.60
CA ALA A 2 27.15 33.19 -14.90
C ALA A 2 25.69 32.95 -14.50
N ASP A 3 24.98 34.04 -14.29
CA ASP A 3 23.55 34.04 -13.99
C ASP A 3 22.80 34.61 -15.19
N PHE A 4 21.90 33.81 -15.76
CA PHE A 4 21.15 34.18 -16.95
C PHE A 4 19.69 34.42 -16.59
N THR A 5 19.07 35.44 -17.20
CA THR A 5 17.64 35.71 -17.08
C THR A 5 17.02 35.79 -18.45
N SER A 6 15.98 35.00 -18.72
CA SER A 6 15.30 35.04 -20.01
C SER A 6 14.67 36.42 -20.24
N THR A 7 14.97 37.07 -21.36
CA THR A 7 14.42 38.39 -21.73
C THR A 7 13.30 38.30 -22.76
N GLN A 8 13.14 37.14 -23.40
CA GLN A 8 12.09 36.86 -24.38
C GLN A 8 11.81 35.36 -24.45
N ASN A 9 10.78 34.97 -25.20
CA ASN A 9 10.57 33.56 -25.54
C ASN A 9 11.67 33.09 -26.50
N GLY A 10 12.11 31.84 -26.37
CA GLY A 10 13.11 31.29 -27.27
C GLY A 10 13.70 29.97 -26.81
N ASN A 11 14.81 29.61 -27.43
CA ASN A 11 15.55 28.39 -27.15
C ASN A 11 16.57 28.60 -26.02
N TRP A 12 16.86 27.56 -25.26
CA TRP A 12 17.84 27.62 -24.18
C TRP A 12 19.24 27.89 -24.72
N ASP A 13 19.62 27.27 -25.83
CA ASP A 13 20.94 27.41 -26.46
C ASP A 13 21.06 28.61 -27.43
N ASP A 14 20.19 29.62 -27.29
CA ASP A 14 20.26 30.87 -28.06
C ASP A 14 20.44 32.07 -27.14
N GLY A 15 21.57 32.77 -27.29
CA GLY A 15 21.86 33.98 -26.53
C GLY A 15 20.79 35.07 -26.64
N ALA A 16 20.01 35.15 -27.73
CA ALA A 16 18.90 36.11 -27.84
C ALA A 16 17.83 35.89 -26.76
N THR A 17 17.56 34.64 -26.38
CA THR A 17 16.61 34.30 -25.30
C THR A 17 17.01 34.95 -23.97
N TRP A 18 18.32 35.14 -23.78
CA TRP A 18 18.93 35.66 -22.55
C TRP A 18 19.41 37.11 -22.67
N GLY A 19 19.07 37.80 -23.77
CA GLY A 19 19.42 39.21 -23.99
C GLY A 19 20.84 39.45 -24.51
N ASN A 20 21.49 38.41 -25.03
CA ASN A 20 22.88 38.41 -25.47
C ASN A 20 23.02 38.12 -26.99
N THR A 21 24.23 37.87 -27.47
CA THR A 21 24.51 37.64 -28.90
C THR A 21 23.90 36.32 -29.37
N SER A 22 23.31 36.29 -30.57
CA SER A 22 22.68 35.08 -31.14
C SER A 22 23.51 34.46 -32.28
N PRO A 23 23.63 33.11 -32.37
CA PRO A 23 23.18 32.13 -31.36
C PRO A 23 24.00 32.20 -30.06
N GLY A 24 25.14 32.90 -30.07
CA GLY A 24 25.96 33.16 -28.88
C GLY A 24 26.94 32.02 -28.55
N VAL A 25 27.58 32.12 -27.39
CA VAL A 25 28.55 31.16 -26.84
C VAL A 25 28.05 30.63 -25.48
N ALA A 26 28.05 29.31 -25.31
CA ALA A 26 27.70 28.63 -24.07
C ALA A 26 28.49 29.17 -22.85
N GLY A 27 27.79 29.42 -21.75
CA GLY A 27 28.36 29.97 -20.51
C GLY A 27 28.74 31.46 -20.60
N THR A 28 28.52 32.11 -21.74
CA THR A 28 28.74 33.55 -21.93
C THR A 28 27.45 34.26 -22.35
N ASP A 29 26.81 33.80 -23.42
CA ASP A 29 25.58 34.39 -23.96
C ASP A 29 24.32 33.62 -23.51
N TYR A 30 24.44 32.34 -23.18
CA TYR A 30 23.37 31.48 -22.65
C TYR A 30 23.91 30.47 -21.62
N PRO A 31 23.06 29.88 -20.75
CA PRO A 31 23.51 28.91 -19.75
C PRO A 31 24.04 27.64 -20.41
N GLY A 32 25.33 27.36 -20.23
CA GLY A 32 25.97 26.22 -20.90
C GLY A 32 27.32 25.81 -20.32
N ALA A 33 27.71 26.37 -19.18
CA ALA A 33 28.88 25.95 -18.42
C ALA A 33 28.47 25.40 -17.05
N ASN A 34 29.30 24.49 -16.51
CA ASN A 34 29.08 23.94 -15.19
C ASN A 34 28.97 25.04 -14.15
N GLY A 35 27.93 24.90 -13.34
CA GLY A 35 27.61 25.77 -12.24
C GLY A 35 26.77 26.99 -12.62
N ASP A 36 26.49 27.27 -13.90
CA ASP A 36 25.62 28.38 -14.29
C ASP A 36 24.23 28.29 -13.64
N THR A 37 23.57 29.44 -13.50
CA THR A 37 22.18 29.53 -13.05
C THR A 37 21.28 30.18 -14.09
N ALA A 38 19.99 29.84 -14.07
CA ALA A 38 19.00 30.40 -14.97
C ALA A 38 17.73 30.85 -14.24
N THR A 39 17.23 32.03 -14.61
CA THR A 39 15.93 32.57 -14.18
C THR A 39 15.00 32.74 -15.38
N ILE A 40 13.87 32.06 -15.35
CA ILE A 40 12.92 31.97 -16.48
C ILE A 40 11.68 32.78 -16.13
N GLY A 41 11.45 33.86 -16.89
CA GLY A 41 10.23 34.69 -16.84
C GLY A 41 9.44 34.67 -18.15
N HIS A 42 9.89 33.89 -19.12
CA HIS A 42 9.31 33.73 -20.47
C HIS A 42 9.18 32.23 -20.81
N THR A 43 8.65 31.88 -21.98
CA THR A 43 8.67 30.50 -22.48
C THR A 43 10.04 30.17 -23.07
N VAL A 44 10.76 29.26 -22.42
CA VAL A 44 12.09 28.79 -22.83
C VAL A 44 12.02 27.30 -23.15
N THR A 45 12.41 26.93 -24.38
CA THR A 45 12.54 25.52 -24.79
C THR A 45 13.93 25.02 -24.46
N TYR A 46 14.04 23.94 -23.67
CA TYR A 46 15.30 23.29 -23.35
C TYR A 46 15.79 22.41 -24.51
N ASP A 47 16.45 23.01 -25.49
CA ASP A 47 16.90 22.37 -26.73
C ASP A 47 18.38 21.93 -26.72
N SER A 48 19.00 21.86 -25.53
CA SER A 48 20.42 21.49 -25.35
C SER A 48 20.72 20.00 -25.54
N GLY A 49 19.73 19.19 -25.92
CA GLY A 49 19.88 17.74 -26.09
C GLY A 49 20.29 17.02 -24.79
N ASP A 50 21.05 15.94 -24.94
CA ASP A 50 21.68 15.21 -23.82
C ASP A 50 22.91 15.93 -23.28
N SER A 51 22.68 17.06 -22.63
CA SER A 51 23.73 17.88 -22.06
C SER A 51 24.37 17.20 -20.83
N SER A 52 25.70 17.24 -20.77
CA SER A 52 26.46 16.86 -19.56
C SER A 52 26.68 18.03 -18.59
N VAL A 53 26.16 19.23 -18.91
CA VAL A 53 26.35 20.44 -18.12
C VAL A 53 25.59 20.35 -16.81
N GLU A 54 26.26 20.64 -15.70
CA GLU A 54 25.69 20.56 -14.36
C GLU A 54 25.34 21.96 -13.84
N TYR A 55 24.06 22.33 -13.84
CA TYR A 55 23.62 23.65 -13.38
C TYR A 55 23.59 23.76 -11.85
N SER A 56 23.92 24.95 -11.31
CA SER A 56 23.79 25.23 -9.86
C SER A 56 22.37 25.64 -9.46
N GLY A 57 21.50 25.93 -10.41
CA GLY A 57 20.09 26.19 -10.11
C GLY A 57 19.31 26.76 -11.29
N VAL A 58 18.02 26.44 -11.31
CA VAL A 58 17.06 26.97 -12.28
C VAL A 58 15.83 27.43 -11.53
N THR A 59 15.39 28.66 -11.79
CA THR A 59 14.19 29.25 -11.19
C THR A 59 13.18 29.61 -12.27
N ILE A 60 11.96 29.10 -12.17
CA ILE A 60 10.84 29.43 -13.05
C ILE A 60 9.91 30.40 -12.30
N ASN A 61 9.89 31.65 -12.73
CA ASN A 61 9.09 32.72 -12.14
C ASN A 61 7.69 32.80 -12.75
N SER A 62 6.84 33.68 -12.20
CA SER A 62 5.50 33.95 -12.73
C SER A 62 5.53 34.18 -14.24
N SER A 63 4.65 33.48 -14.97
CA SER A 63 4.54 33.50 -16.43
C SER A 63 5.70 32.83 -17.19
N GLY A 64 6.74 32.39 -16.50
CA GLY A 64 7.82 31.59 -17.07
C GLY A 64 7.38 30.16 -17.32
N ILE A 65 7.82 29.59 -18.44
CA ILE A 65 7.60 28.17 -18.77
C ILE A 65 8.94 27.61 -19.21
N LEU A 66 9.46 26.62 -18.50
CA LEU A 66 10.54 25.77 -19.01
C LEU A 66 9.91 24.56 -19.69
N THR A 67 10.05 24.46 -21.01
CA THR A 67 9.45 23.36 -21.78
C THR A 67 10.52 22.49 -22.43
N PHE A 68 10.33 21.18 -22.43
CA PHE A 68 11.20 20.22 -23.13
C PHE A 68 10.66 19.92 -24.53
N PRO A 69 11.54 19.63 -25.52
CA PRO A 69 11.12 19.16 -26.83
C PRO A 69 10.45 17.80 -26.70
N THR A 70 9.35 17.58 -27.43
CA THR A 70 8.62 16.30 -27.41
C THR A 70 9.14 15.30 -28.44
N SER A 71 10.06 15.73 -29.31
CA SER A 71 10.55 14.96 -30.46
C SER A 71 12.08 14.98 -30.55
N ALA A 72 12.76 15.07 -29.41
CA ALA A 72 14.21 15.02 -29.29
C ALA A 72 14.58 14.59 -27.87
N ASP A 73 15.70 13.88 -27.71
CA ASP A 73 16.25 13.56 -26.40
C ASP A 73 16.67 14.84 -25.68
N SER A 74 16.47 14.87 -24.38
CA SER A 74 16.84 16.01 -23.55
C SER A 74 17.22 15.58 -22.14
N THR A 75 18.34 16.13 -21.65
CA THR A 75 18.81 15.91 -20.27
C THR A 75 19.13 17.24 -19.60
N LEU A 76 18.29 17.66 -18.66
CA LEU A 76 18.58 18.78 -17.75
C LEU A 76 19.26 18.25 -16.49
N LYS A 77 20.54 18.55 -16.31
CA LYS A 77 21.34 18.02 -15.19
C LYS A 77 21.73 19.11 -14.19
N PHE A 78 21.59 18.81 -12.91
CA PHE A 78 21.99 19.67 -11.80
C PHE A 78 23.20 19.08 -11.07
N GLY A 79 24.09 19.96 -10.63
CA GLY A 79 25.20 19.57 -9.77
C GLY A 79 24.75 19.17 -8.36
N ALA A 80 25.71 18.75 -7.53
CA ALA A 80 25.51 18.30 -6.14
C ALA A 80 24.85 19.34 -5.20
N SER A 81 24.79 20.61 -5.60
CA SER A 81 24.09 21.69 -4.88
C SER A 81 22.94 22.30 -5.68
N GLY A 82 22.68 21.81 -6.89
CA GLY A 82 21.72 22.41 -7.82
C GLY A 82 20.27 22.19 -7.43
N VAL A 83 19.42 23.22 -7.59
CA VAL A 83 17.99 23.16 -7.24
C VAL A 83 17.14 23.69 -8.39
N LEU A 84 16.04 23.00 -8.70
CA LEU A 84 14.98 23.49 -9.56
C LEU A 84 13.86 24.09 -8.71
N THR A 85 13.63 25.40 -8.83
CA THR A 85 12.56 26.11 -8.11
C THR A 85 11.48 26.57 -9.07
N ILE A 86 10.23 26.24 -8.77
CA ILE A 86 9.06 26.64 -9.56
C ILE A 86 8.20 27.54 -8.67
N ASN A 87 8.17 28.83 -8.99
CA ASN A 87 7.42 29.84 -8.24
C ASN A 87 5.96 29.93 -8.71
N SER A 88 5.14 30.65 -7.94
CA SER A 88 3.74 30.91 -8.29
C SER A 88 3.58 31.40 -9.73
N GLY A 89 2.76 30.70 -10.52
CA GLY A 89 2.51 31.00 -11.93
C GLY A 89 3.63 30.62 -12.89
N GLY A 90 4.73 30.02 -12.42
CA GLY A 90 5.74 29.39 -13.25
C GLY A 90 5.39 27.93 -13.54
N GLU A 91 5.82 27.42 -14.69
CA GLU A 91 5.54 26.04 -15.12
C GLU A 91 6.79 25.29 -15.57
N LEU A 92 6.96 24.07 -15.07
CA LEU A 92 7.82 23.04 -15.67
C LEU A 92 6.97 22.16 -16.58
N ARG A 93 7.34 22.04 -17.86
CA ARG A 93 6.60 21.29 -18.87
C ARG A 93 7.46 20.27 -19.62
N ALA A 94 7.21 18.99 -19.42
CA ALA A 94 7.75 17.90 -20.24
C ALA A 94 6.60 17.18 -20.92
N GLY A 95 6.27 17.60 -22.14
CA GLY A 95 5.07 17.13 -22.84
C GLY A 95 3.75 17.64 -22.23
N THR A 96 2.64 17.15 -22.78
CA THR A 96 1.25 17.43 -22.36
C THR A 96 0.39 16.20 -22.61
N SER A 97 -0.84 16.17 -22.09
CA SER A 97 -1.77 15.04 -22.31
C SER A 97 -2.10 14.76 -23.79
N THR A 98 -1.98 15.75 -24.67
CA THR A 98 -2.23 15.61 -26.11
C THR A 98 -0.95 15.50 -26.94
N THR A 99 0.20 15.77 -26.34
CA THR A 99 1.51 15.77 -26.99
C THR A 99 2.54 15.39 -25.94
N PRO A 100 2.58 14.12 -25.52
CA PRO A 100 3.59 13.64 -24.57
C PRO A 100 5.00 13.72 -25.19
N ILE A 101 6.03 13.48 -24.38
CA ILE A 101 7.37 13.16 -24.93
C ILE A 101 7.22 11.87 -25.74
N ASP A 102 7.45 11.93 -27.06
CA ASP A 102 7.26 10.79 -27.97
C ASP A 102 8.09 9.58 -27.53
N SER A 103 7.54 8.38 -27.68
CA SER A 103 8.16 7.11 -27.28
C SER A 103 9.53 6.84 -27.91
N SER A 104 9.93 7.56 -28.97
CA SER A 104 11.26 7.46 -29.56
C SER A 104 12.34 8.23 -28.80
N TYR A 105 11.96 9.10 -27.85
CA TYR A 105 12.87 10.03 -27.18
C TYR A 105 12.72 10.02 -25.66
N HIS A 106 13.74 10.52 -24.98
CA HIS A 106 13.83 10.64 -23.53
C HIS A 106 13.82 12.09 -23.04
N CYS A 107 13.24 12.31 -21.87
CA CYS A 107 13.33 13.56 -21.13
C CYS A 107 13.80 13.27 -19.70
N TYR A 108 15.04 13.63 -19.42
CA TYR A 108 15.68 13.39 -18.14
C TYR A 108 15.89 14.69 -17.37
N ILE A 109 15.46 14.69 -16.11
CA ILE A 109 15.76 15.75 -15.16
C ILE A 109 16.54 15.12 -14.01
N HIS A 110 17.83 15.40 -13.97
CA HIS A 110 18.78 14.68 -13.14
C HIS A 110 19.44 15.58 -12.11
N TRP A 111 19.59 15.08 -10.88
CA TRP A 111 20.37 15.75 -9.84
C TRP A 111 21.45 14.83 -9.36
N LEU A 112 22.70 15.29 -9.45
CA LEU A 112 23.77 14.55 -8.80
C LEU A 112 23.60 14.58 -7.29
N GLN A 113 23.95 13.46 -6.69
CA GLN A 113 24.04 13.29 -5.25
C GLN A 113 24.80 14.44 -4.57
N GLY A 114 24.18 15.02 -3.55
CA GLY A 114 24.79 15.98 -2.63
C GLY A 114 25.43 15.30 -1.41
N SER A 115 26.03 16.12 -0.55
CA SER A 115 26.63 15.65 0.72
C SER A 115 25.78 15.95 1.95
N SER A 116 24.60 16.56 1.77
CA SER A 116 23.76 17.07 2.86
C SER A 116 22.29 17.11 2.49
N SER A 117 21.44 17.11 3.50
CA SER A 117 19.98 17.13 3.32
C SER A 117 19.50 18.39 2.62
N ARG A 118 18.80 18.23 1.49
CA ARG A 118 18.38 19.35 0.65
C ARG A 118 17.16 19.02 -0.22
N TYR A 119 16.42 20.06 -0.58
CA TYR A 119 15.41 19.95 -1.63
C TYR A 119 16.09 20.12 -3.00
N VAL A 120 15.85 19.17 -3.91
CA VAL A 120 16.38 19.22 -5.28
C VAL A 120 15.38 19.85 -6.26
N LEU A 121 14.10 19.65 -5.99
CA LEU A 121 12.98 20.29 -6.67
C LEU A 121 12.08 20.92 -5.61
N VAL A 122 11.72 22.18 -5.80
CA VAL A 122 10.81 22.93 -4.94
C VAL A 122 9.68 23.53 -5.77
N LEU A 123 8.47 23.02 -5.56
CA LEU A 123 7.24 23.63 -6.07
C LEU A 123 6.66 24.56 -4.99
N ASN A 124 6.81 25.86 -5.19
CA ASN A 124 6.20 26.85 -4.31
C ASN A 124 4.70 27.00 -4.62
N ASN A 125 3.94 27.53 -3.66
CA ASN A 125 2.50 27.73 -3.80
C ASN A 125 2.12 28.41 -5.13
N GLY A 126 1.24 27.77 -5.91
CA GLY A 126 0.79 28.26 -7.22
C GLY A 126 1.71 27.94 -8.40
N GLY A 127 2.84 27.26 -8.19
CA GLY A 127 3.65 26.73 -9.29
C GLY A 127 2.97 25.55 -9.97
N ILE A 128 3.38 25.24 -11.20
CA ILE A 128 2.74 24.23 -12.07
C ILE A 128 3.78 23.20 -12.54
N ILE A 129 3.40 21.93 -12.50
CA ILE A 129 4.14 20.82 -13.11
C ILE A 129 3.23 20.09 -14.09
N THR A 130 3.66 20.04 -15.35
CA THR A 130 3.00 19.34 -16.45
C THR A 130 3.98 18.35 -17.07
N ILE A 131 3.89 17.08 -16.67
CA ILE A 131 4.81 16.03 -17.13
C ILE A 131 4.02 14.86 -17.71
N TYR A 132 4.28 14.53 -18.96
CA TYR A 132 3.62 13.47 -19.71
C TYR A 132 4.65 12.72 -20.56
N GLY A 133 5.00 11.52 -20.11
CA GLY A 133 5.62 10.52 -20.96
C GLY A 133 4.62 9.89 -21.93
N ASP A 134 5.14 9.12 -22.88
CA ASP A 134 4.32 8.36 -23.82
C ASP A 134 4.11 6.94 -23.28
N PRO A 135 2.86 6.50 -23.05
CA PRO A 135 2.59 5.15 -22.58
C PRO A 135 3.09 4.07 -23.55
N ASP A 136 3.19 4.37 -24.86
CA ASP A 136 3.72 3.44 -25.84
C ASP A 136 5.22 3.16 -25.64
N TYR A 137 5.95 4.02 -24.91
CA TYR A 137 7.35 3.78 -24.56
C TYR A 137 7.56 2.51 -23.75
N TYR A 138 6.61 2.16 -22.86
CA TYR A 138 6.64 0.90 -22.12
C TYR A 138 5.66 -0.13 -22.70
N GLY A 139 5.13 0.14 -23.90
CA GLY A 139 4.20 -0.72 -24.62
C GLY A 139 2.74 -0.60 -24.21
N SER A 140 2.38 0.40 -23.40
CA SER A 140 1.04 0.58 -22.81
C SER A 140 0.56 -0.57 -21.89
N GLU A 141 1.29 -1.68 -21.84
CA GLU A 141 1.03 -2.86 -21.01
C GLU A 141 2.12 -2.99 -19.94
N ARG A 142 1.79 -2.53 -18.74
CA ARG A 142 2.75 -2.46 -17.61
C ARG A 142 2.97 -3.79 -16.88
N TYR A 143 2.11 -4.79 -17.12
CA TYR A 143 2.15 -6.07 -16.43
C TYR A 143 2.15 -7.22 -17.45
N ALA A 144 2.97 -8.24 -17.17
CA ALA A 144 2.92 -9.53 -17.86
C ALA A 144 3.03 -10.66 -16.85
N ASP A 145 2.47 -11.81 -17.17
CA ASP A 145 2.53 -12.98 -16.29
C ASP A 145 3.59 -13.96 -16.80
N LEU A 146 4.42 -14.50 -15.89
CA LEU A 146 5.46 -15.48 -16.23
C LEU A 146 4.81 -16.81 -16.66
N ASP A 147 5.03 -17.26 -17.91
CA ASP A 147 4.39 -18.47 -18.48
C ASP A 147 4.87 -19.76 -17.80
N SER A 148 6.16 -19.85 -17.53
CA SER A 148 6.79 -21.06 -16.98
C SER A 148 7.97 -20.73 -16.07
N ASP A 149 8.26 -21.63 -15.12
CA ASP A 149 9.32 -21.44 -14.13
C ASP A 149 10.65 -21.12 -14.82
N TRP A 150 11.30 -20.06 -14.37
CA TRP A 150 12.56 -19.59 -14.92
C TRP A 150 13.68 -19.83 -13.92
N THR A 151 14.42 -20.91 -14.14
CA THR A 151 15.47 -21.42 -13.23
C THR A 151 16.89 -21.16 -13.72
N SER A 152 17.06 -20.93 -15.02
CA SER A 152 18.37 -20.73 -15.66
C SER A 152 18.22 -20.16 -17.08
N GLY A 153 19.32 -19.69 -17.65
CA GLY A 153 19.37 -19.08 -18.98
C GLY A 153 18.92 -17.61 -18.97
N GLN A 154 19.14 -16.92 -20.08
CA GLN A 154 18.79 -15.50 -20.22
C GLN A 154 17.39 -15.27 -20.81
N THR A 155 16.70 -16.33 -21.22
CA THR A 155 15.37 -16.23 -21.83
C THR A 155 14.31 -16.79 -20.90
N LEU A 156 13.27 -16.01 -20.68
CA LEU A 156 12.03 -16.42 -20.01
C LEU A 156 10.85 -16.26 -20.98
N TYR A 157 9.70 -16.82 -20.61
CA TYR A 157 8.49 -16.72 -21.41
C TYR A 157 7.40 -16.01 -20.61
N VAL A 158 6.68 -15.09 -21.25
CA VAL A 158 5.49 -14.45 -20.66
C VAL A 158 4.24 -14.85 -21.43
N THR A 159 3.12 -15.01 -20.74
CA THR A 159 1.83 -15.40 -21.32
C THR A 159 1.23 -14.25 -22.12
N GLY A 160 0.93 -14.45 -23.40
CA GLY A 160 0.37 -13.45 -24.32
C GLY A 160 1.36 -12.92 -25.38
N ASP A 161 0.90 -11.99 -26.22
CA ASP A 161 1.68 -11.35 -27.29
C ASP A 161 2.23 -9.99 -26.87
N TYR A 162 3.51 -9.95 -26.52
CA TYR A 162 4.24 -8.72 -26.17
C TYR A 162 5.19 -8.27 -27.28
N SER A 163 5.17 -8.92 -28.45
CA SER A 163 6.16 -8.73 -29.52
C SER A 163 6.12 -7.35 -30.18
N SER A 164 5.05 -6.59 -29.94
CA SER A 164 4.85 -5.22 -30.44
C SER A 164 4.80 -4.15 -29.36
N THR A 165 4.65 -4.55 -28.09
CA THR A 165 4.50 -3.63 -26.95
C THR A 165 5.82 -3.46 -26.21
N TRP A 166 6.52 -4.57 -25.93
CA TRP A 166 7.80 -4.52 -25.24
C TRP A 166 8.96 -4.39 -26.22
N GLN A 167 10.06 -3.78 -25.77
CA GLN A 167 11.19 -3.40 -26.62
C GLN A 167 12.53 -3.59 -25.90
N SER A 168 13.60 -3.75 -26.69
CA SER A 168 14.97 -3.76 -26.18
C SER A 168 15.31 -2.49 -25.40
N GLY A 169 16.08 -2.62 -24.32
CA GLY A 169 16.51 -1.53 -23.45
C GLY A 169 15.53 -1.19 -22.33
N GLN A 170 14.26 -1.62 -22.42
CA GLN A 170 13.30 -1.50 -21.34
C GLN A 170 13.68 -2.37 -20.14
N LYS A 171 13.15 -2.03 -18.96
CA LYS A 171 13.42 -2.70 -17.70
C LYS A 171 12.15 -3.19 -17.04
N PHE A 172 12.16 -4.40 -16.51
CA PHE A 172 11.06 -4.95 -15.73
C PHE A 172 11.55 -5.50 -14.39
N TRP A 173 10.68 -5.45 -13.39
CA TRP A 173 10.86 -6.12 -12.11
C TRP A 173 10.14 -7.47 -12.08
N ILE A 174 10.71 -8.45 -11.39
CA ILE A 174 10.10 -9.76 -11.12
C ILE A 174 10.51 -10.28 -9.73
N HIS A 175 9.63 -11.04 -9.08
CA HIS A 175 9.88 -11.72 -7.80
C HIS A 175 9.92 -13.23 -7.95
N GLU A 176 10.73 -13.93 -7.15
CA GLU A 176 10.89 -15.39 -7.17
C GLU A 176 9.56 -16.17 -7.02
N ASN A 177 8.57 -15.52 -6.40
CA ASN A 177 7.24 -16.07 -6.09
C ASN A 177 7.30 -17.32 -5.18
N GLY A 178 8.43 -17.54 -4.51
CA GLY A 178 8.61 -18.56 -3.49
C GLY A 178 8.15 -18.13 -2.09
N SER A 179 8.55 -18.92 -1.08
CA SER A 179 8.45 -18.50 0.33
C SER A 179 9.36 -17.29 0.57
N TYR A 180 8.90 -16.34 1.39
CA TYR A 180 9.73 -15.18 1.73
C TYR A 180 11.06 -15.60 2.35
N SER A 181 12.15 -15.12 1.75
CA SER A 181 13.50 -15.27 2.28
C SER A 181 14.04 -13.91 2.71
N ASN A 182 13.97 -12.91 1.83
CA ASN A 182 14.44 -11.56 2.08
C ASN A 182 13.96 -10.59 0.98
N TYR A 183 13.34 -9.49 1.39
CA TYR A 183 12.81 -8.45 0.48
C TYR A 183 13.88 -7.80 -0.42
N LEU A 184 15.16 -7.90 -0.04
CA LEU A 184 16.29 -7.33 -0.79
C LEU A 184 16.78 -8.22 -1.93
N THR A 185 16.48 -9.52 -1.89
CA THR A 185 17.10 -10.51 -2.79
C THR A 185 16.08 -11.35 -3.55
N ASP A 186 14.84 -11.45 -3.06
CA ASP A 186 13.81 -12.28 -3.70
C ASP A 186 13.22 -11.62 -4.96
N GLY A 187 13.59 -10.37 -5.24
CA GLY A 187 13.14 -9.60 -6.40
C GLY A 187 14.30 -9.01 -7.17
N HIS A 188 14.14 -8.87 -8.49
CA HIS A 188 15.17 -8.38 -9.39
C HIS A 188 14.60 -7.46 -10.47
N VAL A 189 15.42 -6.51 -10.93
CA VAL A 189 15.16 -5.72 -12.13
C VAL A 189 16.11 -6.17 -13.22
N TYR A 190 15.55 -6.52 -14.37
CA TYR A 190 16.29 -6.94 -15.56
C TYR A 190 16.06 -5.98 -16.72
N THR A 191 17.02 -5.94 -17.64
CA THR A 191 16.95 -5.18 -18.89
C THR A 191 16.63 -6.12 -20.03
N ILE A 192 15.64 -5.80 -20.84
CA ILE A 192 15.29 -6.56 -22.04
C ILE A 192 16.39 -6.35 -23.08
N ASP A 193 17.04 -7.44 -23.49
CA ASP A 193 17.95 -7.47 -24.64
C ASP A 193 17.16 -7.63 -25.94
N THR A 194 16.27 -8.64 -26.00
CA THR A 194 15.42 -8.88 -27.17
C THR A 194 14.05 -9.38 -26.76
N VAL A 195 13.04 -8.97 -27.53
CA VAL A 195 11.69 -9.53 -27.52
C VAL A 195 11.54 -10.38 -28.76
N GLY A 196 11.32 -11.69 -28.60
CA GLY A 196 11.17 -12.59 -29.75
C GLY A 196 9.75 -12.58 -30.31
N SER A 197 9.53 -13.37 -31.36
CA SER A 197 8.22 -13.47 -32.01
C SER A 197 7.21 -14.20 -31.11
N TYR A 198 5.97 -13.75 -31.12
CA TYR A 198 4.86 -14.39 -30.42
C TYR A 198 4.64 -15.83 -30.90
N ASP A 199 4.62 -16.76 -29.95
CA ASP A 199 4.36 -18.18 -30.13
C ASP A 199 2.88 -18.47 -29.90
N SER A 200 2.08 -18.27 -30.95
CA SER A 200 0.63 -18.46 -30.90
C SER A 200 0.18 -19.90 -30.62
N ALA A 201 1.08 -20.89 -30.74
CA ALA A 201 0.77 -22.27 -30.41
C ALA A 201 0.74 -22.52 -28.89
N ASN A 202 1.51 -21.75 -28.12
CA ASN A 202 1.60 -21.84 -26.66
C ASN A 202 1.09 -20.58 -25.94
N ASP A 203 0.62 -19.58 -26.69
CA ASP A 203 0.16 -18.28 -26.20
C ASP A 203 1.19 -17.56 -25.33
N ARG A 204 2.41 -17.38 -25.87
CA ARG A 204 3.51 -16.77 -25.11
C ARG A 204 4.51 -16.01 -25.97
N THR A 205 5.24 -15.10 -25.34
CA THR A 205 6.32 -14.32 -25.96
C THR A 205 7.65 -14.58 -25.22
N PRO A 206 8.74 -14.95 -25.92
CA PRO A 206 10.06 -15.09 -25.31
C PRO A 206 10.70 -13.72 -25.08
N ILE A 207 11.20 -13.49 -23.87
CA ILE A 207 11.92 -12.28 -23.46
C ILE A 207 13.34 -12.68 -23.07
N THR A 208 14.35 -12.11 -23.72
CA THR A 208 15.75 -12.32 -23.37
C THR A 208 16.30 -11.12 -22.63
N ILE A 209 16.99 -11.35 -21.52
CA ILE A 209 17.59 -10.29 -20.68
C ILE A 209 19.06 -10.05 -21.01
N SER A 210 19.55 -8.83 -20.76
CA SER A 210 20.95 -8.45 -20.99
C SER A 210 21.89 -8.91 -19.88
N GLU A 211 21.38 -9.08 -18.66
CA GLU A 211 22.16 -9.53 -17.51
C GLU A 211 22.54 -11.01 -17.63
N ALA A 212 23.48 -11.46 -16.79
CA ALA A 212 23.81 -12.88 -16.70
C ALA A 212 22.59 -13.68 -16.22
N ALA A 213 22.50 -14.94 -16.64
CA ALA A 213 21.43 -15.84 -16.22
C ALA A 213 21.26 -15.82 -14.69
N PRO A 214 20.02 -15.78 -14.19
CA PRO A 214 19.77 -15.69 -12.77
C PRO A 214 20.32 -16.92 -12.05
N GLY A 215 20.86 -16.69 -10.85
CA GLY A 215 21.21 -17.77 -9.92
C GLY A 215 20.03 -18.24 -9.05
N LEU A 216 18.82 -17.78 -9.39
CA LEU A 216 17.58 -17.95 -8.62
C LEU A 216 16.50 -18.60 -9.49
N THR A 217 15.47 -19.12 -8.84
CA THR A 217 14.30 -19.69 -9.52
C THR A 217 13.12 -18.75 -9.36
N PHE A 218 12.53 -18.36 -10.47
CA PHE A 218 11.28 -17.61 -10.51
C PHE A 218 10.15 -18.56 -10.86
N ASP A 219 9.27 -18.86 -9.89
CA ASP A 219 8.14 -19.76 -10.09
C ASP A 219 7.04 -19.04 -10.88
N ALA A 220 6.56 -19.62 -11.98
CA ALA A 220 5.45 -19.06 -12.74
C ALA A 220 4.17 -19.04 -11.90
N VAL A 221 3.84 -20.15 -11.25
CA VAL A 221 2.69 -20.25 -10.35
C VAL A 221 3.10 -20.93 -9.05
N ASN A 222 2.91 -20.24 -7.94
CA ASN A 222 3.15 -20.80 -6.61
C ASN A 222 1.92 -20.57 -5.74
N ASN A 223 1.36 -21.65 -5.17
CA ASN A 223 0.18 -21.61 -4.31
C ASN A 223 -1.03 -20.86 -4.91
N GLY A 224 -1.15 -20.88 -6.24
CA GLY A 224 -2.22 -20.24 -7.00
C GLY A 224 -1.98 -18.75 -7.31
N TYR A 225 -0.85 -18.18 -6.89
CA TYR A 225 -0.42 -16.85 -7.34
C TYR A 225 0.46 -16.95 -8.58
N GLN A 226 0.05 -16.24 -9.62
CA GLN A 226 0.78 -16.10 -10.87
C GLN A 226 1.84 -15.00 -10.73
N SER A 227 3.10 -15.33 -10.98
CA SER A 227 4.21 -14.38 -11.02
C SER A 227 3.96 -13.31 -12.05
N ARG A 228 4.11 -12.06 -11.62
CA ARG A 228 3.94 -10.88 -12.47
C ARG A 228 5.27 -10.17 -12.68
N LEU A 229 5.55 -9.87 -13.94
CA LEU A 229 6.56 -8.92 -14.37
C LEU A 229 5.95 -7.53 -14.40
N ILE A 230 6.68 -6.53 -13.88
CA ILE A 230 6.23 -5.14 -13.80
C ILE A 230 7.19 -4.27 -14.60
N MET A 231 6.70 -3.61 -15.65
CA MET A 231 7.51 -2.73 -16.48
C MET A 231 7.81 -1.42 -15.75
N VAL A 232 9.09 -1.19 -15.42
CA VAL A 232 9.55 -0.03 -14.63
C VAL A 232 10.11 1.10 -15.49
N SER A 233 10.34 0.87 -16.78
CA SER A 233 10.82 1.90 -17.71
C SER A 233 9.77 2.95 -18.05
N ARG A 234 10.17 4.21 -18.06
CA ARG A 234 9.41 5.37 -18.56
C ARG A 234 10.36 6.27 -19.35
N ASN A 235 9.87 7.02 -20.34
CA ASN A 235 10.73 7.92 -21.12
C ASN A 235 10.91 9.29 -20.47
N VAL A 236 10.17 9.59 -19.41
CA VAL A 236 10.42 10.75 -18.56
C VAL A 236 10.93 10.29 -17.20
N GLU A 237 12.08 10.81 -16.78
CA GLU A 237 12.73 10.42 -15.54
C GLU A 237 13.13 11.64 -14.69
N LEU A 238 12.80 11.56 -13.40
CA LEU A 238 13.30 12.45 -12.35
C LEU A 238 14.13 11.60 -11.40
N ALA A 239 15.46 11.68 -11.51
CA ALA A 239 16.34 10.78 -10.77
C ALA A 239 17.67 11.37 -10.31
N ASP A 240 18.29 10.68 -9.36
CA ASP A 240 19.74 10.64 -9.25
C ASP A 240 20.29 9.64 -10.28
N PRO A 241 21.06 10.09 -11.29
CA PRO A 241 21.59 9.19 -12.32
C PRO A 241 22.59 8.16 -11.76
N GLY A 242 23.16 8.39 -10.57
CA GLY A 242 24.03 7.45 -9.86
C GLY A 242 23.29 6.38 -9.07
N ALA A 243 21.98 6.53 -8.86
CA ALA A 243 21.19 5.56 -8.10
C ALA A 243 21.08 4.23 -8.84
N SER A 244 21.14 3.13 -8.08
CA SER A 244 21.03 1.79 -8.65
C SER A 244 19.62 1.50 -9.18
N TRP A 245 19.51 0.60 -10.14
CA TRP A 245 18.24 -0.06 -10.50
C TRP A 245 18.05 -1.39 -9.75
N SER A 246 19.07 -1.85 -9.01
CA SER A 246 19.01 -3.12 -8.28
C SER A 246 18.03 -3.06 -7.12
N VAL A 247 17.36 -4.18 -6.84
CA VAL A 247 16.51 -4.32 -5.66
C VAL A 247 17.34 -4.28 -4.38
N GLY A 248 16.75 -3.74 -3.33
CA GLY A 248 17.33 -3.62 -2.00
C GLY A 248 18.34 -2.49 -1.81
N GLY A 249 18.66 -1.74 -2.87
CA GLY A 249 19.53 -0.57 -2.83
C GLY A 249 18.75 0.74 -2.63
N PHE A 250 17.76 0.78 -1.73
CA PHE A 250 17.05 2.03 -1.49
C PHE A 250 18.01 3.10 -0.99
N ASP A 251 17.85 4.28 -1.55
CA ASP A 251 18.85 5.31 -1.38
C ASP A 251 18.72 5.98 -0.02
N SER A 252 19.76 5.93 0.82
CA SER A 252 19.75 6.57 2.15
C SER A 252 20.28 8.00 2.11
N TYR A 253 20.36 8.62 0.94
CA TYR A 253 20.79 10.01 0.83
C TYR A 253 19.76 10.94 1.46
N SER A 254 19.84 12.24 1.23
CA SER A 254 18.96 13.19 1.94
C SER A 254 18.40 14.26 1.01
N GLU A 255 18.20 13.87 -0.24
CA GLU A 255 17.61 14.66 -1.30
C GLU A 255 16.10 14.41 -1.36
N TYR A 256 15.36 15.51 -1.43
CA TYR A 256 13.90 15.50 -1.40
C TYR A 256 13.34 16.21 -2.64
N ILE A 257 12.37 15.57 -3.29
CA ILE A 257 11.48 16.24 -4.25
C ILE A 257 10.29 16.81 -3.46
N ARG A 258 10.19 18.14 -3.41
CA ARG A 258 9.11 18.83 -2.72
C ARG A 258 8.13 19.40 -3.72
N LEU A 259 7.01 18.70 -3.88
CA LEU A 259 5.90 19.10 -4.74
C LEU A 259 4.89 19.99 -4.00
N ASP A 260 5.04 20.20 -2.69
CA ASP A 260 4.28 21.19 -1.94
C ASP A 260 5.14 21.89 -0.89
N ASN A 261 5.36 23.19 -1.09
CA ASN A 261 5.94 24.08 -0.10
C ASN A 261 4.92 25.11 0.41
N ASN A 262 4.30 24.81 1.55
CA ASN A 262 3.39 25.68 2.30
C ASN A 262 2.06 26.00 1.58
N GLN A 263 1.47 25.07 0.84
CA GLN A 263 0.12 25.28 0.32
C GLN A 263 -0.94 25.10 1.41
N ALA A 264 -1.97 25.95 1.34
CA ALA A 264 -3.10 25.94 2.27
C ALA A 264 -4.34 25.25 1.68
N ALA A 265 -4.24 24.74 0.45
CA ALA A 265 -5.33 24.12 -0.30
C ALA A 265 -4.77 23.03 -1.23
N PRO A 266 -5.60 22.07 -1.67
CA PRO A 266 -5.19 21.00 -2.59
C PRO A 266 -4.52 21.53 -3.86
N ASN A 267 -3.35 20.98 -4.18
CA ASN A 267 -2.53 21.38 -5.31
C ASN A 267 -2.95 20.67 -6.61
N ASN A 268 -3.97 21.22 -7.28
CA ASN A 268 -4.40 20.73 -8.59
C ASN A 268 -3.43 21.09 -9.74
N ASN A 269 -2.27 21.68 -9.46
CA ASN A 269 -1.31 22.12 -10.47
C ASN A 269 -0.21 21.08 -10.75
N ILE A 270 -0.30 19.89 -10.18
CA ILE A 270 0.66 18.80 -10.42
C ILE A 270 -0.03 17.75 -11.27
N ASN A 271 0.43 17.58 -12.50
CA ASN A 271 0.01 16.49 -13.38
C ASN A 271 1.26 15.78 -13.87
N ILE A 272 1.49 14.56 -13.39
CA ILE A 272 2.63 13.74 -13.78
C ILE A 272 2.10 12.38 -14.22
N ASN A 273 2.35 12.03 -15.48
CA ASN A 273 1.92 10.77 -16.07
C ASN A 273 3.08 10.10 -16.80
N ASP A 274 3.12 8.77 -16.67
CA ASP A 274 4.05 7.91 -17.40
C ASP A 274 5.52 8.33 -17.17
N ALA A 275 5.88 8.56 -15.90
CA ALA A 275 7.20 9.01 -15.46
C ALA A 275 7.77 8.14 -14.33
N VAL A 276 9.10 8.13 -14.21
CA VAL A 276 9.82 7.39 -13.16
C VAL A 276 10.56 8.32 -12.20
N PHE A 277 10.50 7.98 -10.92
CA PHE A 277 11.20 8.62 -9.80
C PHE A 277 12.17 7.63 -9.17
N ARG A 278 13.47 7.96 -9.20
CA ARG A 278 14.52 7.02 -8.78
C ARG A 278 15.59 7.67 -7.90
N GLY A 279 15.93 6.97 -6.81
CA GLY A 279 17.10 7.30 -6.00
C GLY A 279 16.93 8.47 -5.04
N TRP A 280 15.72 8.68 -4.53
CA TRP A 280 15.44 9.80 -3.63
C TRP A 280 15.35 9.36 -2.17
N TYR A 281 15.71 10.24 -1.24
CA TYR A 281 15.26 10.03 0.14
C TYR A 281 13.75 10.18 0.23
N SER A 282 13.19 11.17 -0.48
CA SER A 282 11.75 11.31 -0.69
C SER A 282 11.43 11.60 -2.15
N GLY A 283 10.81 10.65 -2.84
CA GLY A 283 10.41 10.76 -4.25
C GLY A 283 9.25 11.74 -4.49
N GLY A 284 8.49 12.09 -3.45
CA GLY A 284 7.45 13.11 -3.53
C GLY A 284 6.91 13.52 -2.16
N MET A 285 7.23 14.75 -1.74
CA MET A 285 6.54 15.46 -0.66
C MET A 285 5.51 16.40 -1.28
N ALA A 286 4.32 15.87 -1.55
CA ALA A 286 3.33 16.55 -2.38
C ALA A 286 2.19 17.26 -1.64
N GLY A 287 2.21 17.25 -0.31
CA GLY A 287 1.15 17.85 0.50
C GLY A 287 -0.22 17.33 0.07
N GLU A 288 -1.17 18.22 -0.22
CA GLU A 288 -2.54 17.87 -0.60
C GLU A 288 -2.76 17.81 -2.12
N GLY A 289 -3.49 16.78 -2.61
CA GLY A 289 -4.13 16.82 -3.93
C GLY A 289 -3.29 16.40 -5.14
N PHE A 290 -2.15 15.74 -4.92
CA PHE A 290 -1.34 15.20 -6.01
C PHE A 290 -2.08 14.10 -6.80
N VAL A 291 -2.16 14.28 -8.12
CA VAL A 291 -2.71 13.30 -9.07
C VAL A 291 -1.63 12.88 -10.05
N GLY A 292 -1.49 11.57 -10.25
CA GLY A 292 -0.56 11.02 -11.22
C GLY A 292 -0.95 9.63 -11.67
N LYS A 293 -0.53 9.27 -12.88
CA LYS A 293 -0.89 8.00 -13.52
C LYS A 293 0.33 7.26 -14.05
N ASN A 294 0.32 5.94 -13.94
CA ASN A 294 1.37 5.04 -14.42
C ASN A 294 2.78 5.43 -13.93
N LEU A 295 2.88 5.94 -12.71
CA LEU A 295 4.16 6.35 -12.13
C LEU A 295 4.94 5.14 -11.65
N VAL A 296 6.26 5.26 -11.63
CA VAL A 296 7.14 4.26 -11.01
C VAL A 296 8.02 4.95 -9.98
N PHE A 297 7.98 4.48 -8.75
CA PHE A 297 8.89 4.91 -7.69
C PHE A 297 9.82 3.76 -7.34
N ILE A 298 11.10 3.90 -7.67
CA ILE A 298 12.08 2.84 -7.48
C ILE A 298 13.31 3.29 -6.68
N ASN A 299 13.72 2.47 -5.72
CA ASN A 299 14.93 2.69 -4.92
C ASN A 299 14.95 4.01 -4.14
N ASN A 300 13.79 4.45 -3.65
CA ASN A 300 13.70 5.60 -2.76
C ASN A 300 13.73 5.14 -1.29
N TYR A 301 14.26 5.96 -0.38
CA TYR A 301 14.04 5.70 1.04
C TYR A 301 12.54 5.79 1.36
N ARG A 302 11.89 6.86 0.90
CA ARG A 302 10.43 7.07 0.97
C ARG A 302 9.96 7.43 -0.42
N ALA A 303 9.12 6.62 -1.03
CA ALA A 303 8.63 6.97 -2.36
C ALA A 303 7.70 8.20 -2.30
N ILE A 304 6.73 8.17 -1.38
CA ILE A 304 5.87 9.31 -1.06
C ILE A 304 5.91 9.56 0.45
N GLU A 305 6.02 10.83 0.85
CA GLU A 305 6.17 11.24 2.24
C GLU A 305 5.31 12.46 2.59
N HIS A 306 4.64 12.42 3.75
CA HIS A 306 3.90 13.55 4.33
C HIS A 306 2.87 14.16 3.36
N THR A 307 1.99 13.32 2.81
CA THR A 307 0.99 13.71 1.81
C THR A 307 -0.42 13.41 2.28
N ASP A 308 -1.38 14.20 1.85
CA ASP A 308 -2.81 13.99 2.14
C ASP A 308 -3.64 14.08 0.86
N LEU A 309 -4.79 13.41 0.81
CA LEU A 309 -5.76 13.50 -0.30
C LEU A 309 -5.15 13.24 -1.70
N ILE A 310 -4.16 12.34 -1.83
CA ILE A 310 -3.55 12.03 -3.14
C ILE A 310 -4.33 10.94 -3.87
N ASN A 311 -4.30 10.99 -5.20
CA ASN A 311 -4.90 9.97 -6.07
C ASN A 311 -3.89 9.51 -7.12
N LEU A 312 -3.24 8.38 -6.85
CA LEU A 312 -2.16 7.86 -7.69
C LEU A 312 -2.50 6.52 -8.31
N ASP A 313 -2.03 6.34 -9.54
CA ASP A 313 -1.81 5.02 -10.13
C ASP A 313 -0.30 4.85 -10.32
N ALA A 314 0.34 4.07 -9.46
CA ALA A 314 1.78 4.02 -9.33
C ALA A 314 2.28 2.66 -8.80
N ASP A 315 3.40 2.20 -9.34
CA ASP A 315 4.14 1.04 -8.84
C ASP A 315 5.31 1.50 -7.96
N PHE A 316 5.46 0.86 -6.80
CA PHE A 316 6.47 1.20 -5.79
C PHE A 316 7.41 0.01 -5.61
N ILE A 317 8.62 0.10 -6.16
CA ILE A 317 9.55 -1.02 -6.23
C ILE A 317 10.79 -0.72 -5.38
N SER A 318 11.16 -1.62 -4.48
CA SER A 318 12.43 -1.54 -3.76
C SER A 318 12.63 -0.25 -2.96
N ASN A 319 11.59 0.21 -2.26
CA ASN A 319 11.67 1.39 -1.40
C ASN A 319 11.82 0.99 0.08
N TYR A 320 12.41 1.83 0.93
CA TYR A 320 12.34 1.55 2.38
C TYR A 320 10.89 1.71 2.89
N ALA A 321 10.20 2.76 2.49
CA ALA A 321 8.76 2.90 2.62
C ALA A 321 8.14 3.31 1.28
N ALA A 322 7.13 2.57 0.80
CA ALA A 322 6.36 3.03 -0.36
C ALA A 322 5.56 4.29 0.00
N LEU A 323 4.84 4.26 1.12
CA LEU A 323 4.03 5.38 1.61
C LEU A 323 4.36 5.67 3.06
N TYR A 324 4.86 6.88 3.33
CA TYR A 324 5.29 7.32 4.65
C TYR A 324 4.44 8.51 5.12
N ASP A 325 3.70 8.35 6.23
CA ASP A 325 2.80 9.36 6.80
C ASP A 325 1.87 9.96 5.73
N THR A 326 1.30 9.08 4.90
CA THR A 326 0.33 9.44 3.88
C THR A 326 -1.09 9.27 4.42
N THR A 327 -1.96 10.26 4.23
CA THR A 327 -3.34 10.23 4.75
C THR A 327 -4.44 10.44 3.71
N HIS A 328 -5.66 9.96 3.99
CA HIS A 328 -6.89 10.16 3.18
C HIS A 328 -6.76 9.95 1.68
N SER A 329 -5.94 8.98 1.27
CA SER A 329 -5.47 8.86 -0.12
C SER A 329 -5.99 7.61 -0.81
N LYS A 330 -6.06 7.66 -2.14
CA LYS A 330 -6.42 6.53 -3.00
C LYS A 330 -5.25 6.20 -3.92
N ILE A 331 -4.81 4.96 -3.91
CA ILE A 331 -3.66 4.52 -4.68
C ILE A 331 -4.01 3.20 -5.39
N THR A 332 -3.58 3.06 -6.63
CA THR A 332 -3.69 1.83 -7.42
C THR A 332 -2.30 1.46 -7.96
N GLY A 333 -1.99 0.17 -8.08
CA GLY A 333 -0.69 -0.30 -8.58
C GLY A 333 -0.14 -1.45 -7.75
N VAL A 334 1.17 -1.69 -7.80
CA VAL A 334 1.84 -2.74 -7.01
C VAL A 334 2.87 -2.13 -6.07
N ILE A 335 2.94 -2.65 -4.85
CA ILE A 335 4.04 -2.37 -3.92
C ILE A 335 4.90 -3.60 -3.79
N ALA A 336 6.17 -3.53 -4.20
CA ALA A 336 7.03 -4.70 -4.20
C ALA A 336 8.45 -4.48 -3.69
N SER A 337 9.01 -5.53 -3.08
CA SER A 337 10.38 -5.57 -2.54
C SER A 337 10.71 -4.39 -1.61
N CYS A 338 9.72 -3.84 -0.92
CA CYS A 338 9.89 -2.74 0.01
C CYS A 338 10.14 -3.26 1.43
N PHE A 339 10.78 -2.44 2.27
CA PHE A 339 10.83 -2.73 3.70
C PHE A 339 9.43 -2.59 4.32
N ALA A 340 8.68 -1.52 4.00
CA ALA A 340 7.29 -1.37 4.39
C ALA A 340 6.44 -0.79 3.24
N ALA A 341 5.23 -1.32 3.05
CA ALA A 341 4.27 -0.72 2.13
C ALA A 341 3.66 0.57 2.70
N PHE A 342 3.10 0.49 3.91
CA PHE A 342 2.53 1.63 4.62
C PHE A 342 3.26 1.85 5.95
N TYR A 343 3.79 3.05 6.16
CA TYR A 343 4.53 3.43 7.37
C TYR A 343 3.91 4.73 7.93
N TYR A 344 3.37 4.71 9.15
CA TYR A 344 2.65 5.84 9.78
C TYR A 344 1.45 6.37 8.96
N SER A 345 1.02 5.63 7.93
CA SER A 345 -0.02 6.07 7.00
C SER A 345 -1.41 5.78 7.54
N ARG A 346 -2.40 6.62 7.18
CA ARG A 346 -3.73 6.60 7.80
C ARG A 346 -4.85 6.84 6.80
N ASN A 347 -5.97 6.11 6.89
CA ASN A 347 -7.12 6.33 6.00
C ASN A 347 -6.75 6.19 4.49
N VAL A 348 -5.91 5.21 4.13
CA VAL A 348 -5.47 5.00 2.74
C VAL A 348 -6.21 3.82 2.14
N LYS A 349 -6.76 4.01 0.93
CA LYS A 349 -7.28 2.93 0.10
C LYS A 349 -6.28 2.57 -0.98
N PHE A 350 -5.77 1.35 -0.94
CA PHE A 350 -4.87 0.79 -1.96
C PHE A 350 -5.56 -0.32 -2.76
N VAL A 351 -5.39 -0.30 -4.08
CA VAL A 351 -5.93 -1.31 -4.99
C VAL A 351 -4.79 -1.90 -5.82
N GLY A 352 -4.47 -3.16 -5.53
CA GLY A 352 -3.45 -3.95 -6.21
C GLY A 352 -2.65 -4.79 -5.22
N ASP A 353 -1.61 -5.45 -5.73
CA ASP A 353 -0.87 -6.47 -4.96
C ASP A 353 0.29 -5.85 -4.15
N SER A 354 0.64 -6.53 -3.06
CA SER A 354 1.81 -6.26 -2.23
C SER A 354 2.68 -7.51 -2.19
N VAL A 355 3.89 -7.44 -2.76
CA VAL A 355 4.70 -8.64 -3.08
C VAL A 355 6.14 -8.52 -2.57
N GLY A 356 6.65 -9.54 -1.88
CA GLY A 356 8.09 -9.58 -1.56
C GLY A 356 8.53 -8.59 -0.49
N ASN A 357 7.62 -8.09 0.35
CA ASN A 357 7.90 -7.02 1.29
C ASN A 357 8.35 -7.56 2.65
N ARG A 358 9.09 -6.77 3.44
CA ARG A 358 9.27 -7.15 4.86
C ARG A 358 7.98 -6.92 5.65
N TYR A 359 7.30 -5.80 5.42
CA TYR A 359 5.98 -5.51 5.97
C TYR A 359 5.03 -5.12 4.83
N ALA A 360 4.19 -6.06 4.41
CA ALA A 360 3.45 -5.99 3.14
C ALA A 360 2.25 -5.05 3.17
N ALA A 361 1.57 -4.96 4.29
CA ALA A 361 0.56 -3.95 4.51
C ALA A 361 1.12 -2.94 5.51
N THR A 362 0.88 -3.13 6.79
CA THR A 362 1.09 -2.07 7.78
C THR A 362 2.40 -2.20 8.53
N TYR A 363 2.93 -1.04 8.95
CA TYR A 363 4.02 -0.92 9.90
C TYR A 363 3.90 0.36 10.73
N ASN A 364 4.15 0.28 12.05
CA ASN A 364 4.22 1.38 13.03
C ASN A 364 3.11 2.46 12.93
N ASP A 365 2.16 2.43 13.87
CA ASP A 365 1.03 3.38 13.99
C ASP A 365 0.24 3.64 12.68
N THR A 366 0.30 2.70 11.75
CA THR A 366 -0.47 2.72 10.51
C THR A 366 -1.91 2.31 10.82
N ASN A 367 -2.90 3.07 10.36
CA ASN A 367 -4.30 2.78 10.70
C ASN A 367 -5.29 3.02 9.55
N ASN A 368 -6.46 2.39 9.64
CA ASN A 368 -7.54 2.56 8.67
C ASN A 368 -7.09 2.33 7.21
N ILE A 369 -6.20 1.37 6.97
CA ILE A 369 -5.77 1.00 5.62
C ILE A 369 -6.79 0.04 5.02
N ILE A 370 -7.23 0.29 3.80
CA ILE A 370 -8.04 -0.63 3.00
C ILE A 370 -7.17 -1.12 1.84
N LEU A 371 -6.65 -2.34 1.91
CA LEU A 371 -5.92 -2.98 0.82
C LEU A 371 -6.84 -3.93 0.06
N ILE A 372 -6.98 -3.74 -1.25
CA ILE A 372 -7.74 -4.62 -2.14
C ILE A 372 -6.76 -5.25 -3.14
N GLY A 373 -6.40 -6.50 -2.90
CA GLY A 373 -5.38 -7.24 -3.66
C GLY A 373 -4.68 -8.28 -2.79
N ASN A 374 -3.69 -8.95 -3.34
CA ASN A 374 -2.99 -10.03 -2.65
C ASN A 374 -1.79 -9.52 -1.86
N ILE A 375 -1.50 -10.18 -0.73
CA ILE A 375 -0.30 -10.01 0.08
C ILE A 375 0.55 -11.29 -0.07
N VAL A 376 1.66 -11.17 -0.77
CA VAL A 376 2.42 -12.31 -1.27
C VAL A 376 3.87 -12.27 -0.79
N SER A 377 4.37 -13.42 -0.38
CA SER A 377 5.77 -13.68 -0.06
C SER A 377 6.39 -12.58 0.77
N SER A 378 5.84 -12.30 1.95
CA SER A 378 6.34 -11.25 2.82
C SER A 378 6.72 -11.77 4.20
N TYR A 379 7.64 -11.09 4.90
CA TYR A 379 7.99 -11.50 6.26
C TYR A 379 6.78 -11.40 7.18
N ARG A 380 6.07 -10.26 7.13
CA ARG A 380 4.76 -10.11 7.76
C ARG A 380 3.77 -9.52 6.75
N GLY A 381 2.61 -10.14 6.62
CA GLY A 381 1.54 -9.60 5.79
C GLY A 381 0.98 -8.29 6.38
N SER A 382 0.81 -8.21 7.69
CA SER A 382 0.42 -6.99 8.43
C SER A 382 1.17 -6.90 9.75
N ASN A 383 1.60 -5.69 10.16
CA ASN A 383 2.36 -5.47 11.39
C ASN A 383 1.96 -4.16 12.10
N ASN A 384 1.56 -4.21 13.37
CA ASN A 384 1.32 -3.01 14.21
C ASN A 384 0.35 -2.00 13.59
N GLY A 385 -0.86 -2.41 13.20
CA GLY A 385 -1.81 -1.48 12.62
C GLY A 385 -3.23 -1.60 13.18
N PHE A 386 -3.88 -0.44 13.33
CA PHE A 386 -5.22 -0.31 13.90
C PHE A 386 -6.30 -0.25 12.80
N SER A 387 -7.40 -0.98 12.98
CA SER A 387 -8.61 -0.88 12.17
C SER A 387 -8.38 -1.05 10.65
N ASN A 388 -7.53 -1.99 10.26
CA ASN A 388 -7.19 -2.23 8.85
C ASN A 388 -8.16 -3.22 8.19
N THR A 389 -8.41 -3.06 6.89
CA THR A 389 -9.22 -3.98 6.08
C THR A 389 -8.41 -4.50 4.90
N PHE A 390 -8.36 -5.81 4.73
CA PHE A 390 -7.69 -6.50 3.64
C PHE A 390 -8.70 -7.32 2.84
N ILE A 391 -8.70 -7.18 1.52
CA ILE A 391 -9.60 -7.89 0.61
C ILE A 391 -8.74 -8.58 -0.44
N GLY A 392 -8.46 -9.87 -0.23
CA GLY A 392 -7.59 -10.67 -1.09
C GLY A 392 -6.77 -11.70 -0.31
N ASN A 393 -5.88 -12.40 -1.02
CA ASN A 393 -5.18 -13.58 -0.48
C ASN A 393 -3.90 -13.23 0.30
N PHE A 394 -3.52 -14.10 1.23
CA PHE A 394 -2.25 -14.09 1.94
C PHE A 394 -1.46 -15.34 1.57
N ILE A 395 -0.39 -15.18 0.79
CA ILE A 395 0.31 -16.30 0.16
C ILE A 395 1.78 -16.26 0.54
N ASN A 396 2.35 -17.38 1.01
CA ASN A 396 3.80 -17.53 1.24
C ASN A 396 4.43 -16.53 2.22
N ASN A 397 3.62 -15.94 3.10
CA ASN A 397 4.09 -15.04 4.16
C ASN A 397 4.67 -15.83 5.33
N ASN A 398 5.70 -15.32 6.01
CA ASN A 398 6.20 -15.98 7.23
C ASN A 398 5.24 -15.79 8.40
N ILE A 399 4.57 -14.65 8.47
CA ILE A 399 3.48 -14.36 9.41
C ILE A 399 2.39 -13.65 8.61
N ALA A 400 1.16 -14.17 8.59
CA ALA A 400 0.10 -13.52 7.81
C ALA A 400 -0.33 -12.19 8.44
N ILE A 401 -0.60 -12.21 9.74
CA ILE A 401 -1.05 -11.03 10.49
C ILE A 401 -0.33 -10.99 11.85
N ASN A 402 0.25 -9.84 12.15
CA ASN A 402 0.75 -9.49 13.48
C ASN A 402 0.14 -8.15 13.91
N ALA A 403 -0.94 -8.20 14.68
CA ALA A 403 -1.64 -7.02 15.17
C ALA A 403 -1.53 -6.99 16.70
N PRO A 404 -0.46 -6.41 17.28
CA PRO A 404 -0.43 -6.18 18.71
C PRO A 404 -1.45 -5.13 19.16
N PHE A 405 -1.87 -4.26 18.26
CA PHE A 405 -2.74 -3.12 18.58
C PHE A 405 -3.81 -2.93 17.49
N GLY A 406 -5.08 -3.03 17.88
CA GLY A 406 -6.24 -2.66 17.07
C GLY A 406 -6.70 -3.70 16.06
N ASP A 407 -7.85 -3.44 15.45
CA ASP A 407 -8.58 -4.47 14.72
C ASP A 407 -8.07 -4.67 13.27
N VAL A 408 -8.09 -5.91 12.79
CA VAL A 408 -7.81 -6.26 11.40
C VAL A 408 -8.98 -7.04 10.83
N LEU A 409 -9.54 -6.61 9.72
CA LEU A 409 -10.57 -7.31 8.97
C LEU A 409 -10.00 -7.85 7.67
N VAL A 410 -10.19 -9.12 7.37
CA VAL A 410 -9.86 -9.75 6.10
C VAL A 410 -11.13 -10.25 5.47
N LYS A 411 -11.31 -10.05 4.17
CA LYS A 411 -12.48 -10.53 3.42
C LYS A 411 -12.04 -11.31 2.19
N ASN A 412 -12.72 -12.42 1.92
CA ASN A 412 -12.52 -13.24 0.71
C ASN A 412 -11.05 -13.66 0.51
N GLY A 413 -10.31 -13.86 1.60
CA GLY A 413 -8.88 -14.14 1.57
C GLY A 413 -8.56 -15.61 1.71
N ARG A 414 -7.64 -16.13 0.89
CA ARG A 414 -7.05 -17.45 1.07
C ARG A 414 -5.68 -17.34 1.72
N PHE A 415 -5.45 -18.09 2.78
CA PHE A 415 -4.17 -18.20 3.49
C PHE A 415 -3.49 -19.51 3.05
N VAL A 416 -2.33 -19.41 2.38
CA VAL A 416 -1.63 -20.57 1.77
C VAL A 416 -0.12 -20.50 2.00
N GLY A 417 0.51 -21.66 2.09
CA GLY A 417 1.95 -21.80 2.32
C GLY A 417 2.27 -21.65 3.80
N ASN A 418 3.34 -20.96 4.13
CA ASN A 418 3.70 -20.64 5.53
C ASN A 418 2.81 -19.54 6.14
N ALA A 419 1.85 -19.00 5.38
CA ALA A 419 0.98 -17.89 5.77
C ALA A 419 -0.15 -18.30 6.74
N THR A 420 0.07 -19.32 7.57
CA THR A 420 -0.90 -19.85 8.52
C THR A 420 -0.68 -19.30 9.92
N ASP A 421 0.47 -18.68 10.14
CA ASP A 421 0.85 -18.13 11.44
C ASP A 421 0.18 -16.77 11.66
N PHE A 422 -0.76 -16.76 12.59
CA PHE A 422 -1.35 -15.56 13.19
C PHE A 422 -0.64 -15.30 14.53
N SER A 423 0.15 -14.23 14.58
CA SER A 423 0.91 -13.86 15.79
C SER A 423 0.15 -12.79 16.57
N TYR A 424 -0.23 -13.12 17.81
CA TYR A 424 -0.80 -12.17 18.77
C TYR A 424 0.29 -11.69 19.71
N ALA A 425 0.40 -10.38 19.92
CA ALA A 425 1.32 -9.82 20.90
C ALA A 425 0.60 -8.87 21.85
N ASN A 426 0.80 -9.13 23.14
CA ASN A 426 0.37 -8.43 24.35
C ASN A 426 -1.06 -8.68 24.86
N ASN A 427 -1.08 -9.14 26.10
CA ASN A 427 -2.24 -9.51 26.90
C ASN A 427 -2.97 -8.27 27.48
N ASP A 428 -2.51 -7.07 27.13
CA ASP A 428 -2.85 -5.83 27.82
C ASP A 428 -3.71 -4.89 26.95
N GLU A 429 -3.85 -5.14 25.64
CA GLU A 429 -4.63 -4.27 24.75
C GLU A 429 -5.58 -5.04 23.81
N LYS A 430 -6.73 -4.40 23.58
CA LYS A 430 -7.93 -4.87 22.90
C LYS A 430 -7.71 -4.95 21.38
N THR A 431 -7.46 -6.15 20.84
CA THR A 431 -7.21 -6.37 19.40
C THR A 431 -8.09 -7.50 18.87
N ALA A 432 -8.78 -7.30 17.73
CA ALA A 432 -9.58 -8.30 17.03
C ALA A 432 -9.07 -8.58 15.59
N ILE A 433 -8.96 -9.85 15.17
CA ILE A 433 -8.71 -10.23 13.75
C ILE A 433 -9.97 -10.89 13.18
N VAL A 434 -10.66 -10.28 12.21
CA VAL A 434 -11.92 -10.76 11.59
C VAL A 434 -11.56 -11.33 10.23
N LEU A 435 -12.05 -12.52 9.87
CA LEU A 435 -11.83 -13.13 8.56
C LEU A 435 -13.18 -13.54 7.95
N GLU A 436 -13.80 -12.69 7.15
CA GLU A 436 -15.07 -12.99 6.48
C GLU A 436 -14.82 -13.78 5.18
N ASN A 437 -15.50 -14.91 4.99
CA ASN A 437 -15.40 -15.76 3.79
C ASN A 437 -13.95 -16.12 3.41
N CYS A 438 -13.11 -16.43 4.40
CA CYS A 438 -11.70 -16.73 4.16
C CYS A 438 -11.46 -18.25 4.08
N VAL A 439 -10.37 -18.67 3.45
CA VAL A 439 -9.95 -20.07 3.41
C VAL A 439 -8.60 -20.18 4.11
N VAL A 440 -8.52 -20.95 5.19
CA VAL A 440 -7.29 -21.18 5.96
C VAL A 440 -7.02 -22.68 5.99
N ASP A 441 -5.82 -23.08 5.55
CA ASP A 441 -5.42 -24.50 5.44
C ASP A 441 -6.35 -25.34 4.57
N GLY A 442 -6.85 -24.74 3.48
CA GLY A 442 -7.76 -25.40 2.53
C GLY A 442 -9.20 -25.57 3.02
N ASN A 443 -9.52 -25.15 4.24
CA ASN A 443 -10.88 -25.16 4.77
C ASN A 443 -11.49 -23.76 4.67
N GLN A 444 -12.71 -23.66 4.12
CA GLN A 444 -13.48 -22.43 4.19
C GLN A 444 -13.85 -22.15 5.65
N ARG A 445 -13.51 -20.95 6.11
CA ARG A 445 -13.78 -20.46 7.45
C ARG A 445 -14.44 -19.08 7.34
N ASP A 446 -15.69 -19.00 7.75
CA ASP A 446 -16.29 -17.72 8.13
C ASP A 446 -15.82 -17.41 9.55
N PHE A 447 -14.58 -16.98 9.66
CA PHE A 447 -13.97 -16.75 10.95
C PHE A 447 -14.29 -15.32 11.43
N ARG A 448 -15.03 -15.22 12.53
CA ARG A 448 -15.42 -13.94 13.12
C ARG A 448 -14.41 -13.57 14.21
N ALA A 449 -13.97 -12.31 14.26
CA ALA A 449 -13.12 -11.84 15.36
C ALA A 449 -13.92 -11.43 16.57
N TYR A 450 -13.25 -11.53 17.70
CA TYR A 450 -13.68 -10.96 18.96
C TYR A 450 -12.53 -10.13 19.51
N GLN A 451 -12.85 -9.05 20.20
CA GLN A 451 -11.93 -8.43 21.15
C GLN A 451 -12.07 -9.21 22.44
N ASN A 452 -11.14 -10.12 22.68
CA ASN A 452 -11.16 -10.91 23.89
C ASN A 452 -10.29 -10.23 24.95
N CYS A 453 -10.85 -9.98 26.14
CA CYS A 453 -10.06 -9.78 27.35
C CYS A 453 -9.70 -11.13 28.02
N GLY A 454 -10.11 -12.25 27.42
CA GLY A 454 -9.90 -13.63 27.85
C GLY A 454 -8.97 -14.42 26.92
N THR A 455 -8.95 -15.74 27.10
CA THR A 455 -8.00 -16.65 26.41
C THR A 455 -8.70 -17.39 25.27
N ILE A 456 -8.10 -17.45 24.07
CA ILE A 456 -8.55 -18.35 23.01
C ILE A 456 -7.95 -19.73 23.27
N LEU A 457 -8.78 -20.77 23.31
CA LEU A 457 -8.31 -22.14 23.49
C LEU A 457 -8.43 -22.91 22.17
N PRO A 458 -7.32 -23.20 21.47
CA PRO A 458 -7.35 -24.09 20.33
C PRO A 458 -7.71 -25.50 20.82
N LEU A 459 -8.64 -26.16 20.14
CA LEU A 459 -8.99 -27.54 20.44
C LEU A 459 -8.12 -28.45 19.59
N VAL A 460 -7.05 -28.99 20.18
CA VAL A 460 -6.28 -30.05 19.54
C VAL A 460 -7.13 -31.31 19.53
N SER A 461 -7.20 -32.03 18.40
CA SER A 461 -7.88 -33.32 18.31
C SER A 461 -7.46 -34.23 19.48
N GLY A 462 -8.35 -34.46 20.45
CA GLY A 462 -8.10 -35.25 21.66
C GLY A 462 -8.14 -34.49 22.99
N ASP A 463 -8.24 -33.16 23.00
CA ASP A 463 -8.40 -32.36 24.22
C ASP A 463 -9.86 -32.32 24.71
N THR A 464 -10.37 -33.46 25.22
CA THR A 464 -11.76 -33.57 25.71
C THR A 464 -11.91 -33.48 27.23
N GLY A 465 -10.81 -33.28 27.96
CA GLY A 465 -10.79 -33.43 29.43
C GLY A 465 -11.55 -32.36 30.21
N TRP A 466 -11.77 -31.18 29.62
CA TRP A 466 -12.26 -29.98 30.31
C TRP A 466 -13.54 -29.38 29.70
N GLN A 467 -14.04 -29.95 28.60
CA GLN A 467 -15.32 -29.59 27.97
C GLN A 467 -16.07 -30.84 27.47
N THR A 468 -16.66 -31.61 28.39
CA THR A 468 -17.51 -32.74 28.00
C THR A 468 -18.99 -32.35 28.12
N PRO A 469 -19.81 -32.44 27.05
CA PRO A 469 -19.46 -32.82 25.68
C PRO A 469 -18.73 -31.70 24.91
N ASP A 470 -18.04 -32.07 23.84
CA ASP A 470 -17.38 -31.15 22.89
C ASP A 470 -18.41 -30.18 22.28
N SER A 471 -18.01 -28.92 22.01
CA SER A 471 -18.82 -27.96 21.26
C SER A 471 -19.01 -28.40 19.80
N GLY A 472 -18.09 -29.20 19.27
CA GLY A 472 -18.03 -29.61 17.88
C GLY A 472 -17.29 -28.62 16.98
N ASN A 473 -16.67 -27.58 17.55
CA ASN A 473 -15.83 -26.62 16.85
C ASN A 473 -14.34 -26.87 17.15
N ASP A 474 -13.45 -26.47 16.24
CA ASP A 474 -11.99 -26.63 16.40
C ASP A 474 -11.35 -25.62 17.38
N TRP A 475 -12.13 -24.68 17.91
CA TRP A 475 -11.67 -23.67 18.87
C TRP A 475 -12.86 -23.07 19.64
N ILE A 476 -12.57 -22.55 20.83
CA ILE A 476 -13.54 -21.91 21.72
C ILE A 476 -12.92 -20.71 22.45
N LEU A 477 -13.76 -19.79 22.90
CA LEU A 477 -13.35 -18.60 23.64
C LEU A 477 -13.50 -18.85 25.14
N GLN A 478 -12.48 -18.62 25.95
CA GLN A 478 -12.58 -18.62 27.41
C GLN A 478 -12.67 -17.20 27.95
N MET A 479 -13.80 -16.86 28.56
CA MET A 479 -14.04 -15.63 29.31
C MET A 479 -13.77 -15.88 30.80
N THR A 480 -12.76 -15.21 31.38
CA THR A 480 -12.36 -15.40 32.80
C THR A 480 -12.67 -14.12 33.59
N PRO A 481 -13.53 -14.16 34.62
CA PRO A 481 -13.94 -12.97 35.35
C PRO A 481 -12.76 -12.23 36.00
N ASN A 482 -12.81 -10.90 35.91
CA ASN A 482 -11.83 -10.02 36.54
C ASN A 482 -12.26 -9.71 37.99
N SER A 483 -11.31 -9.60 38.92
CA SER A 483 -11.57 -9.23 40.32
C SER A 483 -12.29 -7.89 40.50
N TYR A 484 -12.30 -7.04 39.47
CA TYR A 484 -13.02 -5.77 39.46
C TYR A 484 -14.51 -5.87 39.08
N CYS A 485 -15.05 -7.03 38.71
CA CYS A 485 -16.46 -7.17 38.32
C CYS A 485 -17.47 -6.99 39.48
N ALA A 486 -17.02 -6.87 40.75
CA ALA A 486 -17.88 -6.87 41.93
C ALA A 486 -18.30 -5.48 42.45
N ASP A 487 -17.65 -4.40 42.02
CA ASP A 487 -17.93 -3.03 42.47
C ASP A 487 -18.38 -2.18 41.28
N ASN A 488 -19.18 -1.13 41.52
CA ASN A 488 -19.77 -0.20 40.54
C ASN A 488 -18.82 0.49 39.52
N TYR A 489 -17.57 0.05 39.41
CA TYR A 489 -16.69 0.33 38.29
C TYR A 489 -17.07 -0.58 37.11
N MET A 490 -17.56 0.04 36.05
CA MET A 490 -17.70 -0.57 34.72
C MET A 490 -16.32 -0.88 34.10
N MET A 491 -15.52 -1.72 34.76
CA MET A 491 -14.65 -2.64 34.03
C MET A 491 -15.46 -3.92 33.84
N GLN A 492 -16.52 -3.78 33.05
CA GLN A 492 -17.10 -4.93 32.38
C GLN A 492 -15.92 -5.66 31.71
N MET A 493 -15.79 -6.98 31.89
CA MET A 493 -15.44 -7.77 30.72
C MET A 493 -16.66 -7.72 29.81
N GLU A 494 -16.81 -6.55 29.22
CA GLU A 494 -17.60 -6.35 28.06
C GLU A 494 -16.84 -7.13 26.97
N LEU A 495 -17.50 -8.06 26.27
CA LEU A 495 -17.27 -8.10 24.82
C LEU A 495 -17.83 -6.79 24.26
N ALA A 496 -17.16 -5.69 24.62
CA ALA A 496 -17.43 -4.28 24.33
C ALA A 496 -16.33 -3.37 25.00
N PRO A 497 -16.00 -2.21 24.43
CA PRO A 497 -16.38 -1.77 23.11
C PRO A 497 -15.48 -2.48 22.08
N ILE A 498 -15.96 -3.62 21.56
CA ILE A 498 -15.80 -4.06 20.18
C ILE A 498 -16.82 -3.17 19.50
N ASN A 499 -16.41 -2.27 18.64
CA ASN A 499 -17.38 -1.47 17.89
C ASN A 499 -18.20 -2.32 16.90
N SER A 500 -18.17 -3.66 16.90
CA SER A 500 -18.59 -4.43 15.70
C SER A 500 -18.96 -5.92 15.78
N MET A 501 -19.63 -6.45 16.82
CA MET A 501 -20.43 -7.68 16.57
C MET A 501 -21.74 -7.26 15.90
N TYR A 502 -21.76 -7.39 14.57
CA TYR A 502 -22.91 -7.07 13.73
C TYR A 502 -23.45 -8.31 13.07
N ASP A 503 -24.76 -8.36 12.93
CA ASP A 503 -25.40 -9.24 11.97
C ASP A 503 -26.52 -8.48 11.26
N HIS A 504 -26.90 -8.95 10.07
CA HIS A 504 -28.05 -8.42 9.37
C HIS A 504 -29.27 -9.29 9.65
N VAL A 505 -30.38 -8.66 9.99
CA VAL A 505 -31.63 -9.34 10.32
C VAL A 505 -32.77 -8.78 9.51
N SER A 506 -33.79 -9.60 9.27
CA SER A 506 -35.05 -9.13 8.71
C SER A 506 -35.91 -8.47 9.78
N SER A 507 -36.78 -7.57 9.36
CA SER A 507 -37.92 -7.10 10.16
C SER A 507 -38.77 -8.27 10.63
N GLY A 508 -39.29 -8.17 11.86
CA GLY A 508 -40.02 -9.27 12.51
C GLY A 508 -39.22 -9.95 13.62
N SER A 509 -39.77 -11.00 14.21
CA SER A 509 -39.14 -11.64 15.36
C SER A 509 -37.90 -12.42 14.93
N ASN A 510 -36.77 -12.15 15.57
CA ASN A 510 -35.50 -12.87 15.39
C ASN A 510 -35.03 -13.37 16.76
N THR A 511 -34.36 -14.52 16.80
CA THR A 511 -33.70 -15.02 18.01
C THR A 511 -32.23 -15.27 17.73
N LEU A 512 -31.37 -14.53 18.41
CA LEU A 512 -29.93 -14.75 18.39
C LEU A 512 -29.55 -15.70 19.52
N THR A 513 -28.73 -16.72 19.22
CA THR A 513 -28.29 -17.74 20.19
C THR A 513 -26.79 -17.98 20.11
N PHE A 514 -26.12 -17.88 21.25
CA PHE A 514 -24.76 -18.41 21.49
C PHE A 514 -24.83 -19.70 22.29
N LYS A 515 -23.83 -20.57 22.17
CA LYS A 515 -23.61 -21.63 23.17
C LYS A 515 -22.55 -21.20 24.18
N ILE A 516 -22.78 -21.46 25.46
CA ILE A 516 -21.86 -21.18 26.54
C ILE A 516 -21.65 -22.38 27.46
N TYR A 517 -20.48 -22.51 28.08
CA TYR A 517 -20.12 -23.54 29.05
C TYR A 517 -19.54 -22.87 30.31
N PRO A 518 -20.35 -22.64 31.35
CA PRO A 518 -19.83 -22.19 32.64
C PRO A 518 -18.99 -23.28 33.31
N SER A 519 -17.84 -22.91 33.88
CA SER A 519 -16.97 -23.79 34.65
C SER A 519 -16.41 -23.10 35.89
N GLY A 520 -16.16 -23.87 36.96
CA GLY A 520 -15.52 -23.37 38.18
C GLY A 520 -16.38 -22.48 39.09
N TRP A 521 -17.67 -22.30 38.81
CA TRP A 521 -18.58 -21.49 39.65
C TRP A 521 -19.17 -22.29 40.82
N THR A 522 -19.18 -21.74 42.03
CA THR A 522 -19.78 -22.37 43.23
C THR A 522 -21.30 -22.41 43.19
N THR A 523 -21.94 -21.50 42.46
CA THR A 523 -23.38 -21.52 42.20
C THR A 523 -23.65 -21.35 40.71
N THR A 524 -24.82 -21.81 40.29
CA THR A 524 -25.36 -21.59 38.94
C THR A 524 -25.33 -20.10 38.62
N LEU A 525 -24.88 -19.75 37.41
CA LEU A 525 -24.96 -18.38 36.90
C LEU A 525 -26.38 -18.09 36.46
N ASP A 526 -26.85 -16.87 36.62
CA ASP A 526 -28.12 -16.44 36.05
C ASP A 526 -27.95 -15.43 34.91
N GLN A 527 -29.08 -14.91 34.44
CA GLN A 527 -29.13 -13.91 33.38
C GLN A 527 -28.55 -12.55 33.75
N ASP A 528 -28.43 -12.24 35.04
CA ASP A 528 -27.80 -11.01 35.51
C ASP A 528 -26.27 -11.21 35.62
N ASP A 529 -25.82 -12.46 35.82
CA ASP A 529 -24.41 -12.83 35.81
C ASP A 529 -23.81 -12.87 34.40
N ILE A 530 -24.49 -13.49 33.42
CA ILE A 530 -24.08 -13.50 31.99
C ILE A 530 -25.15 -12.80 31.15
N VAL A 531 -24.76 -11.67 30.56
CA VAL A 531 -25.67 -10.81 29.80
C VAL A 531 -25.30 -10.79 28.34
N LEU A 532 -26.23 -11.27 27.49
CA LEU A 532 -26.28 -11.05 26.06
C LEU A 532 -27.23 -9.88 25.79
N GLU A 533 -26.71 -8.85 25.15
CA GLU A 533 -27.36 -7.57 24.91
C GLU A 533 -27.36 -7.27 23.41
N ILE A 534 -28.50 -6.79 22.88
CA ILE A 534 -28.65 -6.45 21.46
C ILE A 534 -29.23 -5.06 21.31
N TYR A 535 -28.63 -4.26 20.43
CA TYR A 535 -29.20 -3.02 19.90
C TYR A 535 -29.71 -3.25 18.48
N TYR A 536 -30.96 -2.88 18.20
CA TYR A 536 -31.61 -3.13 16.91
C TYR A 536 -32.50 -1.95 16.49
N PRO A 537 -32.72 -1.71 15.18
CA PRO A 537 -33.60 -0.64 14.71
C PRO A 537 -35.05 -0.94 15.06
N ASP A 538 -35.67 -0.10 15.89
CA ASP A 538 -37.03 -0.33 16.41
C ASP A 538 -38.14 0.37 15.63
N SER A 539 -37.76 1.23 14.67
CA SER A 539 -38.69 1.98 13.84
C SER A 539 -38.35 1.85 12.36
N ALA A 540 -39.39 1.89 11.51
CA ALA A 540 -39.28 1.85 10.06
C ALA A 540 -38.61 3.10 9.44
N SER A 541 -38.32 4.13 10.24
CA SER A 541 -37.64 5.36 9.82
C SER A 541 -36.12 5.36 10.06
N GLY A 542 -35.58 4.33 10.71
CA GLY A 542 -34.14 4.01 10.71
C GLY A 542 -33.20 4.90 11.53
N VAL A 543 -33.68 5.58 12.59
CA VAL A 543 -32.82 6.44 13.44
C VAL A 543 -32.85 6.08 14.93
N SER A 544 -33.78 5.23 15.36
CA SER A 544 -33.91 4.79 16.77
C SER A 544 -33.51 3.33 16.93
N LEU A 545 -32.66 3.07 17.93
CA LEU A 545 -32.26 1.73 18.34
C LEU A 545 -32.94 1.39 19.66
N SER A 546 -33.57 0.22 19.74
CA SER A 546 -33.98 -0.39 21.00
C SER A 546 -32.90 -1.33 21.50
N LYS A 547 -32.83 -1.47 22.83
CA LYS A 547 -31.95 -2.39 23.53
C LYS A 547 -32.76 -3.53 24.13
N ILE A 548 -32.30 -4.76 23.98
CA ILE A 548 -32.82 -5.92 24.69
C ILE A 548 -31.70 -6.73 25.31
N VAL A 549 -32.00 -7.48 26.37
CA VAL A 549 -31.07 -8.41 27.01
C VAL A 549 -31.75 -9.77 27.20
N ASN A 550 -30.99 -10.84 27.40
CA ASN A 550 -31.55 -12.14 27.81
C ASN A 550 -32.27 -12.01 29.17
N THR A 551 -33.53 -12.46 29.26
CA THR A 551 -34.39 -12.19 30.44
C THR A 551 -34.84 -13.41 31.23
N THR A 552 -34.53 -14.64 30.78
CA THR A 552 -34.92 -15.85 31.53
C THR A 552 -34.01 -17.03 31.21
N ASN A 553 -32.97 -17.27 32.03
CA ASN A 553 -32.20 -18.51 32.06
C ASN A 553 -31.33 -18.64 33.33
N THR A 554 -30.99 -19.88 33.68
CA THR A 554 -29.92 -20.20 34.64
C THR A 554 -28.94 -21.16 33.97
N TYR A 555 -27.65 -20.90 34.10
CA TYR A 555 -26.58 -21.61 33.41
C TYR A 555 -25.78 -22.43 34.42
N SER A 556 -26.09 -23.72 34.48
CA SER A 556 -25.41 -24.66 35.36
C SER A 556 -23.99 -24.93 34.91
N ASN A 557 -23.13 -25.20 35.88
CA ASN A 557 -21.73 -25.54 35.67
C ASN A 557 -21.60 -26.86 34.88
N GLY A 558 -20.59 -26.95 34.02
CA GLY A 558 -20.11 -28.23 33.48
C GLY A 558 -20.85 -28.76 32.25
N ALA A 559 -21.60 -27.94 31.51
CA ALA A 559 -22.18 -28.33 30.22
C ALA A 559 -22.56 -27.13 29.33
N TRP A 560 -22.60 -27.36 28.01
CA TRP A 560 -23.04 -26.36 27.03
C TRP A 560 -24.52 -26.00 27.18
N ARG A 561 -24.82 -24.71 27.04
CA ARG A 561 -26.15 -24.11 27.18
C ARG A 561 -26.37 -23.04 26.13
N ASP A 562 -27.60 -22.91 25.67
CA ASP A 562 -28.00 -21.83 24.79
C ASP A 562 -28.21 -20.54 25.60
N LEU A 563 -27.45 -19.51 25.25
CA LEU A 563 -27.64 -18.14 25.68
C LEU A 563 -28.29 -17.39 24.53
N SER A 564 -29.59 -17.12 24.67
CA SER A 564 -30.40 -16.55 23.60
C SER A 564 -31.08 -15.26 24.01
N VAL A 565 -31.37 -14.43 23.01
CA VAL A 565 -32.21 -13.25 23.15
C VAL A 565 -33.09 -13.11 21.89
N THR A 566 -34.38 -12.90 22.12
CA THR A 566 -35.36 -12.66 21.06
C THR A 566 -35.66 -11.18 20.96
N PHE A 567 -35.63 -10.62 19.76
CA PHE A 567 -35.87 -9.21 19.46
C PHE A 567 -36.66 -9.06 18.17
N THR A 568 -37.31 -7.90 18.00
CA THR A 568 -38.19 -7.65 16.85
C THR A 568 -37.85 -6.30 16.23
N PRO A 569 -36.93 -6.26 15.24
CA PRO A 569 -36.64 -5.04 14.50
C PRO A 569 -37.85 -4.52 13.75
N GLY A 570 -38.03 -3.19 13.76
CA GLY A 570 -39.08 -2.50 13.01
C GLY A 570 -38.83 -2.43 11.51
N GLN A 571 -37.61 -2.75 11.07
CA GLN A 571 -37.15 -2.83 9.69
C GLN A 571 -35.97 -3.79 9.56
N ASP A 572 -35.69 -4.24 8.35
CA ASP A 572 -34.47 -4.96 8.01
C ASP A 572 -33.26 -4.07 8.30
N GLY A 573 -32.17 -4.63 8.83
CA GLY A 573 -30.98 -3.87 9.09
C GLY A 573 -29.95 -4.55 9.98
N LEU A 574 -28.92 -3.79 10.33
CA LEU A 574 -27.84 -4.25 11.20
C LEU A 574 -28.27 -4.19 12.67
N ILE A 575 -27.89 -5.22 13.43
CA ILE A 575 -27.97 -5.25 14.90
C ILE A 575 -26.57 -5.17 15.50
N HIS A 576 -26.45 -4.62 16.70
CA HIS A 576 -25.22 -4.67 17.49
C HIS A 576 -25.39 -5.66 18.64
N ILE A 577 -24.39 -6.49 18.89
CA ILE A 577 -24.44 -7.56 19.90
C ILE A 577 -23.33 -7.33 20.94
N ASN A 578 -23.65 -7.47 22.22
CA ASN A 578 -22.75 -7.35 23.36
C ASN A 578 -22.92 -8.60 24.25
N LEU A 579 -21.83 -9.23 24.70
CA LEU A 579 -21.88 -10.34 25.65
C LEU A 579 -20.91 -10.09 26.80
N TYR A 580 -21.38 -10.15 28.04
CA TYR A 580 -20.53 -9.78 29.18
C TYR A 580 -20.87 -10.51 30.48
N LEU A 581 -19.86 -10.59 31.36
CA LEU A 581 -19.93 -11.26 32.65
C LEU A 581 -19.89 -10.21 33.77
N ARG A 582 -20.89 -10.22 34.66
CA ARG A 582 -21.01 -9.28 35.79
C ARG A 582 -20.57 -9.85 37.12
N ARG A 583 -20.36 -11.16 37.21
CA ARG A 583 -19.97 -11.82 38.46
C ARG A 583 -18.50 -12.20 38.46
N TYR A 584 -17.85 -12.01 39.61
CA TYR A 584 -16.49 -12.51 39.84
C TYR A 584 -16.49 -13.69 40.81
N GLU A 585 -15.76 -14.74 40.41
CA GLU A 585 -15.35 -15.82 41.30
C GLU A 585 -13.96 -16.28 40.86
N ALA A 586 -13.04 -16.47 41.81
CA ALA A 586 -11.68 -16.84 41.48
C ALA A 586 -11.63 -18.24 40.83
N SER A 587 -10.84 -18.40 39.77
CA SER A 587 -10.68 -19.67 39.04
C SER A 587 -11.95 -20.17 38.31
N SER A 588 -13.00 -19.35 38.20
CA SER A 588 -14.14 -19.65 37.34
C SER A 588 -13.92 -19.12 35.92
N TYR A 589 -14.68 -19.62 34.95
CA TYR A 589 -14.67 -19.14 33.58
C TYR A 589 -15.97 -19.51 32.86
N VAL A 590 -16.20 -18.91 31.70
CA VAL A 590 -17.25 -19.29 30.76
C VAL A 590 -16.59 -19.55 29.42
N LEU A 591 -16.73 -20.76 28.88
CA LEU A 591 -16.38 -21.01 27.49
C LEU A 591 -17.54 -20.55 26.61
N ILE A 592 -17.24 -19.96 25.47
CA ILE A 592 -18.23 -19.46 24.52
C ILE A 592 -17.92 -20.13 23.19
N ASP A 593 -18.96 -20.72 22.61
CA ASP A 593 -18.97 -21.12 21.22
C ASP A 593 -19.02 -19.84 20.37
N PRO A 594 -17.98 -19.57 19.58
CA PRO A 594 -17.95 -18.35 18.77
C PRO A 594 -19.07 -18.32 17.72
N VAL A 595 -19.63 -19.46 17.32
CA VAL A 595 -20.68 -19.53 16.31
C VAL A 595 -22.04 -19.24 16.94
N TRP A 596 -22.67 -18.14 16.52
CA TRP A 596 -24.07 -17.84 16.87
C TRP A 596 -25.02 -18.10 15.69
N SER A 597 -26.27 -18.43 16.02
CA SER A 597 -27.35 -18.56 15.05
C SER A 597 -28.37 -17.46 15.21
N ILE A 598 -28.94 -16.99 14.09
CA ILE A 598 -30.14 -16.15 14.07
C ILE A 598 -31.26 -16.94 13.38
N ALA A 599 -32.40 -17.06 14.05
CA ALA A 599 -33.57 -17.81 13.57
C ALA A 599 -34.86 -16.98 13.66
#